data_AF-A0A0A6P3I2-F1
#
_entry.id   AF-A0A0A6P3I2-F1
#
_cell.length_a   1.000
_cell.length_b   1.000
_cell.length_c   1.000
_cell.angle_alpha   90.00
_cell.angle_beta   90.00
_cell.angle_gamma   90.00
#
_symmetry.space_group_name_H-M   'P 1'
#
loop_
_entity.id
_entity.type
_entity.pdbx_description
1 polymer ?
#
loop_
_entity_poly.entity_id
_entity_poly.type
_entity_poly.pdbx_seq_one_letter_code
_entity_poly.pdbx_strand_id
1 'polypeptide(L)' 'MKMSKYSQSAGSLPSHESFWQSKTFEEIALMQGVQPIKNFDALLGGWPEDEVNDNFEETVIRWRHENTLQHDE' A
#
# COMPACT_ATOMS: atom_id res chain seq x y z
N MET A 1 -13.40 -47.91 31.92
CA MET A 1 -13.64 -47.12 30.68
C MET A 1 -13.83 -45.65 31.07
N LYS A 2 -12.93 -44.76 30.66
CA LYS A 2 -13.08 -43.30 30.85
C LYS A 2 -13.48 -42.69 29.50
N MET A 3 -14.68 -42.13 29.41
CA MET A 3 -15.15 -41.41 28.23
C MET A 3 -14.43 -40.06 28.18
N SER A 4 -13.54 -39.88 27.20
CA SER A 4 -12.90 -38.60 26.92
C SER A 4 -13.91 -37.71 26.19
N LYS A 5 -14.34 -36.64 26.85
CA LYS A 5 -15.21 -35.62 26.25
C LYS A 5 -14.36 -34.82 25.26
N TYR A 6 -14.57 -35.04 23.96
CA TYR A 6 -14.06 -34.15 22.92
C TYR A 6 -14.69 -32.77 23.14
N SER A 7 -13.85 -31.82 23.57
CA SER A 7 -14.18 -30.40 23.58
C SER A 7 -14.41 -29.98 22.13
N GLN A 8 -15.66 -29.74 21.77
CA GLN A 8 -15.99 -29.04 20.54
C GLN A 8 -15.50 -27.60 20.72
N SER A 9 -14.32 -27.28 20.17
CA SER A 9 -14.03 -25.91 19.78
C SER A 9 -14.92 -25.62 18.58
N ALA A 10 -16.16 -25.22 18.85
CA ALA A 10 -17.03 -24.66 17.83
C ALA A 10 -16.32 -23.41 17.29
N GLY A 11 -15.67 -23.54 16.14
CA GLY A 11 -15.19 -22.40 15.38
C GLY A 11 -16.42 -21.54 15.10
N SER A 12 -16.47 -20.36 15.73
CA SER A 12 -17.51 -19.38 15.47
C SER A 12 -17.44 -19.01 13.99
N LEU A 13 -18.38 -19.53 13.20
CA LEU A 13 -18.53 -19.11 11.82
C LEU A 13 -18.87 -17.62 11.83
N PRO A 14 -18.23 -16.80 11.00
CA PRO A 14 -18.59 -15.39 10.90
C PRO A 14 -20.08 -15.29 10.61
N SER A 15 -20.80 -14.51 11.42
CA SER A 15 -22.22 -14.29 11.21
C SER A 15 -22.43 -13.70 9.81
N HIS A 16 -23.59 -13.98 9.19
CA HIS A 16 -23.94 -13.40 7.89
C HIS A 16 -23.78 -11.87 7.87
N GLU A 17 -24.05 -11.20 9.00
CA GLU A 17 -23.82 -9.76 9.17
C GLU A 17 -22.34 -9.35 9.04
N SER A 18 -21.39 -10.16 9.52
CA SER A 18 -19.95 -9.91 9.39
C SER A 18 -19.47 -9.96 7.95
N PHE A 19 -20.14 -10.72 7.07
CA PHE A 19 -19.76 -10.83 5.66
C PHE A 19 -20.08 -9.55 4.88
N TRP A 20 -21.19 -8.88 5.22
CA TRP A 20 -21.66 -7.67 4.53
C TRP A 20 -21.06 -6.37 5.06
N GLN A 21 -20.21 -6.42 6.09
CA GLN A 21 -19.47 -5.24 6.53
C GLN A 21 -18.34 -4.95 5.53
N SER A 22 -18.61 -4.03 4.60
CA SER A 22 -17.63 -3.57 3.62
C SER A 22 -16.45 -2.93 4.34
N LYS A 23 -15.26 -3.44 4.07
CA LYS A 23 -14.01 -2.82 4.51
C LYS A 23 -13.63 -1.69 3.56
N THR A 24 -13.00 -0.64 4.07
CA THR A 24 -12.39 0.35 3.20
C THR A 24 -11.18 -0.25 2.48
N PHE A 25 -10.74 0.41 1.41
CA PHE A 25 -9.55 -0.02 0.69
C PHE A 25 -8.32 -0.07 1.60
N GLU A 26 -8.17 0.92 2.49
CA GLU A 26 -7.10 1.01 3.48
C GLU A 26 -7.14 -0.16 4.47
N GLU A 27 -8.33 -0.53 4.95
CA GLU A 27 -8.50 -1.68 5.85
C GLU A 27 -8.12 -2.99 5.18
N ILE A 28 -8.48 -3.17 3.90
CA ILE A 28 -8.08 -4.34 3.12
C ILE A 28 -6.56 -4.38 2.93
N ALA A 29 -5.95 -3.25 2.58
CA ALA A 29 -4.50 -3.14 2.39
C ALA A 29 -3.74 -3.52 3.68
N LEU A 30 -4.15 -2.95 4.82
CA LEU A 30 -3.55 -3.25 6.12
C LEU A 30 -3.66 -4.73 6.50
N MET A 31 -4.81 -5.37 6.24
CA MET A 31 -5.00 -6.80 6.49
C MET A 31 -4.07 -7.70 5.67
N GLN A 32 -3.63 -7.25 4.49
CA GLN A 32 -2.66 -7.94 3.64
C GLN A 32 -1.20 -7.60 4.01
N GLY A 33 -0.98 -6.84 5.09
CA GLY A 33 0.35 -6.40 5.52
C GLY A 33 0.90 -5.22 4.73
N VAL A 34 0.10 -4.61 3.84
CA VAL A 34 0.51 -3.40 3.11
C VAL A 34 0.49 -2.23 4.09
N GLN A 35 1.65 -1.58 4.25
CA GLN A 35 1.79 -0.40 5.10
C GLN A 35 1.72 0.88 4.25
N PRO A 36 1.05 1.93 4.74
CA PRO A 36 1.07 3.23 4.08
C PRO A 36 2.50 3.75 3.94
N ILE A 37 2.84 4.21 2.73
CA ILE A 37 4.14 4.82 2.45
C ILE A 37 4.14 6.23 3.04
N LYS A 38 4.94 6.45 4.09
CA LYS A 38 5.05 7.76 4.77
C LYS A 38 5.98 8.74 4.04
N ASN A 39 6.93 8.20 3.30
CA ASN A 39 7.88 8.97 2.50
C ASN A 39 7.90 8.34 1.10
N PHE A 40 7.18 8.95 0.17
CA PHE A 40 7.11 8.46 -1.21
C PHE A 40 8.48 8.52 -1.91
N ASP A 41 9.27 9.54 -1.60
CA ASP A 41 10.59 9.76 -2.20
C ASP A 41 11.56 8.62 -1.85
N ALA A 42 11.37 7.94 -0.72
CA ALA A 42 12.15 6.77 -0.34
C ALA A 42 11.98 5.57 -1.28
N LEU A 43 10.91 5.54 -2.09
CA LEU A 43 10.66 4.46 -3.06
C LEU A 43 11.28 4.72 -4.42
N LEU A 44 11.56 5.97 -4.76
CA LEU A 44 12.07 6.34 -6.06
C LEU A 44 13.55 5.94 -6.21
N GLY A 45 14.24 5.70 -5.09
CA GLY A 45 15.69 5.66 -5.08
C GLY A 45 16.26 7.06 -5.34
N GLY A 46 17.53 7.25 -5.05
CA GLY A 46 18.26 8.43 -5.51
C GLY A 46 19.14 8.08 -6.70
N TRP A 47 19.80 9.09 -7.25
CA TRP A 47 20.91 8.88 -8.17
C TRP A 47 21.96 7.95 -7.55
N PRO A 48 22.52 6.98 -8.28
CA PRO A 48 23.59 6.12 -7.77
C PRO A 48 24.76 6.95 -7.25
N GLU A 49 25.29 6.61 -6.06
CA GLU A 49 26.36 7.39 -5.42
C GLU A 49 27.68 7.36 -6.21
N ASP A 50 27.88 6.34 -7.04
CA ASP A 50 29.06 6.13 -7.89
C ASP A 50 28.96 6.81 -9.27
N GLU A 51 27.82 7.44 -9.57
CA GLU A 51 27.59 8.15 -10.81
C GLU A 51 27.62 9.67 -10.62
N VAL A 52 28.07 10.39 -11.65
CA VAL A 52 28.02 11.86 -11.64
C VAL A 52 26.57 12.29 -11.77
N ASN A 53 26.07 13.06 -10.80
CA ASN A 53 24.79 13.74 -10.92
C ASN A 53 24.91 14.82 -12.00
N ASP A 54 24.29 14.56 -13.15
CA ASP A 54 24.33 15.39 -14.36
C ASP A 54 23.10 16.32 -14.48
N ASN A 55 22.37 16.51 -13.39
CA ASN A 55 21.12 17.27 -13.32
C ASN A 55 19.96 16.71 -14.15
N PHE A 56 19.98 15.40 -14.44
CA PHE A 56 18.88 14.73 -15.13
C PHE A 56 17.54 14.88 -14.38
N GLU A 57 17.51 14.62 -13.08
CA GLU A 57 16.28 14.64 -12.28
C GLU A 57 15.62 16.03 -12.27
N GLU A 58 16.40 17.08 -12.05
CA GLU A 58 15.91 18.47 -12.08
C GLU A 58 15.43 18.88 -13.47
N THR A 59 16.10 18.39 -14.52
CA THR A 59 15.69 18.63 -15.90
C THR A 59 14.34 17.99 -16.21
N VAL A 60 14.14 16.74 -15.80
CA VAL A 60 12.86 16.02 -15.97
C VAL A 60 11.74 16.67 -15.18
N ILE A 61 11.99 17.07 -13.93
CA ILE A 61 11.00 17.77 -13.09
C ILE A 61 10.57 19.08 -13.76
N ARG A 62 11.53 19.89 -14.22
CA ARG A 62 11.25 21.14 -14.94
C ARG A 62 10.36 20.89 -16.16
N TRP A 63 10.71 19.93 -17.02
CA TRP A 63 9.92 19.63 -18.21
C TRP A 63 8.49 19.18 -17.90
N ARG A 64 8.29 18.39 -16.83
CA ARG A 64 6.94 17.98 -16.42
C ARG A 64 6.08 19.17 -16.00
N HIS A 65 6.66 20.12 -15.28
CA HIS A 65 5.97 21.35 -14.86
C HIS A 65 5.72 22.31 -16.03
N GLU A 66 6.65 22.43 -16.97
CA GLU A 66 6.47 23.27 -18.15
C GLU A 66 5.36 22.74 -19.07
N ASN A 67 5.26 21.41 -19.24
CA ASN A 67 4.22 20.80 -20.09
C ASN A 67 2.81 20.83 -19.45
N THR A 68 2.70 20.88 -18.12
CA THR A 68 1.38 21.02 -17.47
C THR A 68 0.80 22.42 -17.60
N LEU A 69 1.63 23.43 -17.90
CA LEU A 69 1.21 24.82 -18.10
C LEU A 69 0.89 25.18 -19.56
N GLN A 70 1.11 24.25 -20.51
CA GLN A 70 0.87 24.49 -21.94
C GLN A 70 -0.46 23.91 -22.45
N HIS A 71 -1.30 23.34 -21.57
CA HIS A 71 -2.58 22.71 -21.95
C HIS A 71 -3.81 23.54 -21.53
N ASP A 72 -3.65 24.85 -21.37
CA ASP A 72 -4.73 25.81 -21.18
C ASP A 72 -4.79 26.77 -22.40
N GLU A 73 -5.26 26.29 -23.56
CA GLU A 73 -5.77 27.13 -24.66
C GLU A 73 -6.90 26.42 -25.44
#